data_AF-A0A3M2CNN6-F1
#
_entry.id   AF-A0A3M2CNN6-F1
#
_cell.length_a   1.000
_cell.length_b   1.000
_cell.length_c   1.000
_cell.angle_alpha   90.00
_cell.angle_beta   90.00
_cell.angle_gamma   90.00
#
_symmetry.space_group_name_H-M   'P 1'
#
loop_
_entity.id
_entity.type
_entity.pdbx_description
1 polymer ?
#
loop_
_entity_poly.entity_id
_entity_poly.type
_entity_poly.pdbx_seq_one_letter_code
_entity_poly.pdbx_strand_id
1 'polypeptide(L)'
;MKASPTQGGPNYQLDLPAQKRRELIAHLNATLGAHREQHLRDCLQHGGLAACQRLADRMDELLKEMVRWVVEEAHLSPADYQRVAIVAQGGYGRRQLNLYSDVDLLLLLPEQSSPVEQAFARSLLYLLWDLSKLDLGHATKTPSEALAVVGTDLDSTTSLMQARLITGNAEALARVLRELHKRLKGPARKWFIEAKFAELEERHRKYGGSVYLLEPNIKEGEGGLRDVHSLQWLSAVLLGRMDLDILVEKGLLEPHELLVISDGMDFILTIRSLLHHLEGRKADTLSAAKQPEIARTLGYKSDAKLLAEERMMKDYYLRARGIERYANKATRLLTVKARRTVGGVFQVMRRRSVAPDYYSYNGQLFLKRQAPEFFLSDPPRVMECFALAASAGLRLSEELQDLLGLVHIATDTEAFRTSPRCRDAFMHILGLKSGVAATLHQMHETGILGDYFPEFRKLFCLVRVDHYHRYTVDEHLIKTVEVAEELMTRSENQRPELVEAARSIQRWDLLNLALLLHDIGKGEGHGHVLRGAILSQKMTQRMGLPPEDQEVVRQLILQHLKMVHVSQRRDLEDPKVIADMAAAVPDPQLLTMLYILSYADTS
;
A
#
# COMPACT_ATOMS: atom_id res chain seq x y z
N MET A 1 24.72 11.17 -3.21
CA MET A 1 25.98 11.96 -3.24
C MET A 1 27.14 11.00 -3.40
N LYS A 2 28.00 11.21 -4.40
CA LYS A 2 29.24 10.44 -4.56
C LYS A 2 30.13 10.70 -3.34
N ALA A 3 30.48 9.65 -2.60
CA ALA A 3 31.38 9.75 -1.47
C ALA A 3 32.81 10.06 -1.95
N SER A 4 33.40 11.11 -1.41
CA SER A 4 34.81 11.45 -1.60
C SER A 4 35.71 10.38 -0.94
N PRO A 5 36.88 10.08 -1.53
CA PRO A 5 37.81 9.11 -0.95
C PRO A 5 38.50 9.73 0.27
N THR A 6 38.24 9.17 1.46
CA THR A 6 38.95 9.52 2.69
C THR A 6 40.43 9.12 2.59
N GLN A 7 41.29 10.06 2.95
CA GLN A 7 42.75 9.98 2.85
C GLN A 7 43.39 8.89 3.73
N GLY A 8 44.37 8.21 3.14
CA GLY A 8 45.41 7.32 3.68
C GLY A 8 45.60 7.23 5.20
N GLY A 9 45.01 6.20 5.80
CA GLY A 9 45.56 5.54 6.98
C GLY A 9 46.54 4.42 6.57
N PRO A 10 47.47 3.99 7.45
CA PRO A 10 48.38 2.87 7.18
C PRO A 10 47.63 1.63 6.69
N ASN A 11 48.09 1.06 5.58
CA ASN A 11 47.45 -0.05 4.88
C ASN A 11 47.70 -1.36 5.64
N TYR A 12 47.03 -1.55 6.77
CA TYR A 12 47.01 -2.82 7.48
C TYR A 12 46.07 -3.77 6.72
N GLN A 13 46.65 -4.55 5.81
CA GLN A 13 46.01 -5.72 5.18
C GLN A 13 46.46 -6.96 5.94
N LEU A 14 45.50 -7.81 6.32
CA LEU A 14 45.82 -9.15 6.81
C LEU A 14 46.45 -9.94 5.65
N ASP A 15 47.47 -10.73 5.93
CA ASP A 15 48.09 -11.60 4.93
C ASP A 15 47.18 -12.81 4.71
N LEU A 16 46.36 -12.76 3.67
CA LEU A 16 45.40 -13.80 3.32
C LEU A 16 45.82 -14.47 2.00
N PRO A 17 46.10 -15.79 1.98
CA PRO A 17 46.58 -16.45 0.78
C PRO A 17 45.60 -16.37 -0.40
N ALA A 18 46.03 -15.75 -1.51
CA ALA A 18 45.17 -15.48 -2.66
C ALA A 18 44.55 -16.73 -3.31
N GLN A 19 45.24 -17.88 -3.25
CA GLN A 19 44.67 -19.15 -3.73
C GLN A 19 43.53 -19.62 -2.83
N LYS A 20 43.76 -19.70 -1.52
CA LYS A 20 42.73 -20.11 -0.54
C LYS A 20 41.52 -19.18 -0.54
N ARG A 21 41.74 -17.86 -0.70
CA ARG A 21 40.65 -16.89 -0.88
C ARG A 21 39.79 -17.24 -2.09
N ARG A 22 40.39 -17.54 -3.25
CA ARG A 22 39.64 -17.94 -4.45
C ARG A 22 38.85 -19.23 -4.24
N GLU A 23 39.43 -20.21 -3.55
CA GLU A 23 38.75 -21.46 -3.20
C GLU A 23 37.55 -21.23 -2.28
N LEU A 24 37.72 -20.41 -1.23
CA LEU A 24 36.62 -19.99 -0.35
C LEU A 24 35.51 -19.28 -1.13
N ILE A 25 35.85 -18.27 -1.93
CA ILE A 25 34.85 -17.51 -2.69
C ILE A 25 34.09 -18.41 -3.67
N ALA A 26 34.76 -19.37 -4.32
CA ALA A 26 34.09 -20.35 -5.17
C ALA A 26 33.10 -21.22 -4.36
N HIS A 27 33.51 -21.70 -3.18
CA HIS A 27 32.66 -22.46 -2.27
C HIS A 27 31.43 -21.66 -1.83
N LEU A 28 31.64 -20.45 -1.30
CA LEU A 28 30.55 -19.59 -0.80
C LEU A 28 29.57 -19.20 -1.90
N ASN A 29 30.05 -18.97 -3.13
CA ASN A 29 29.19 -18.72 -4.29
C ASN A 29 28.30 -19.92 -4.63
N ALA A 30 28.85 -21.14 -4.59
CA ALA A 30 28.07 -22.36 -4.79
C ALA A 30 27.01 -22.53 -3.70
N THR A 31 27.39 -22.30 -2.43
CA THR A 31 26.50 -22.35 -1.27
C THR A 31 25.36 -21.32 -1.36
N LEU A 32 25.66 -20.08 -1.75
CA LEU A 32 24.64 -19.04 -2.01
C LEU A 32 23.67 -19.46 -3.11
N GLY A 33 24.15 -20.07 -4.19
CA GLY A 33 23.30 -20.63 -5.25
C GLY A 33 22.30 -21.64 -4.71
N ALA A 34 22.78 -22.63 -3.95
CA ALA A 34 21.94 -23.65 -3.32
C ALA A 34 20.93 -23.06 -2.33
N HIS A 35 21.32 -22.03 -1.56
CA HIS A 35 20.42 -21.34 -0.64
C HIS A 35 19.27 -20.61 -1.35
N ARG A 36 19.53 -20.01 -2.51
CA ARG A 36 18.49 -19.35 -3.32
C ARG A 36 17.47 -20.35 -3.86
N GLU A 37 17.92 -21.50 -4.37
CA GLU A 37 17.03 -22.58 -4.81
C GLU A 37 16.19 -23.15 -3.67
N GLN A 38 16.81 -23.37 -2.51
CA GLN A 38 16.11 -23.87 -1.34
C GLN A 38 15.10 -22.86 -0.80
N HIS A 39 15.41 -21.56 -0.84
CA HIS A 39 14.46 -20.52 -0.42
C HIS A 39 13.17 -20.56 -1.24
N LEU A 40 13.23 -20.79 -2.56
CA LEU A 40 12.01 -20.92 -3.37
C LEU A 40 11.16 -22.11 -2.97
N ARG A 41 11.79 -23.27 -2.69
CA ARG A 41 11.09 -24.44 -2.18
C ARG A 41 10.43 -24.15 -0.83
N ASP A 42 11.19 -23.54 0.09
CA ASP A 42 10.68 -23.15 1.41
C ASP A 42 9.51 -22.16 1.30
N CYS A 43 9.57 -21.24 0.33
CA CYS A 43 8.55 -20.23 0.08
C CYS A 43 7.24 -20.85 -0.38
N LEU A 44 7.29 -21.77 -1.35
CA LEU A 44 6.11 -22.47 -1.86
C LEU A 44 5.51 -23.48 -0.86
N GLN A 45 6.32 -24.04 0.04
CA GLN A 45 5.86 -25.03 1.01
C GLN A 45 5.35 -24.42 2.31
N HIS A 46 5.99 -23.34 2.78
CA HIS A 46 5.83 -22.85 4.15
C HIS A 46 5.53 -21.34 4.25
N GLY A 47 5.36 -20.65 3.12
CA GLY A 47 5.12 -19.21 3.09
C GLY A 47 6.38 -18.35 3.06
N GLY A 48 6.19 -17.09 2.68
CA GLY A 48 7.27 -16.14 2.41
C GLY A 48 8.05 -15.74 3.66
N LEU A 49 7.39 -15.56 4.80
CA LEU A 49 8.05 -15.16 6.05
C LEU A 49 9.01 -16.24 6.55
N ALA A 50 8.53 -17.49 6.61
CA ALA A 50 9.33 -18.62 7.07
C ALA A 50 10.53 -18.88 6.14
N ALA A 51 10.34 -18.74 4.83
CA ALA A 51 11.42 -18.83 3.84
C ALA A 51 12.46 -17.71 4.01
N CYS A 52 12.03 -16.47 4.27
CA CYS A 52 12.94 -15.36 4.55
C CYS A 52 13.75 -15.59 5.84
N GLN A 53 13.10 -16.09 6.89
CA GLN A 53 13.77 -16.38 8.16
C GLN A 53 14.85 -17.46 8.00
N ARG A 54 14.55 -18.54 7.26
CA ARG A 54 15.53 -19.59 6.95
C ARG A 54 16.68 -19.08 6.07
N LEU A 55 16.41 -18.20 5.11
CA LEU A 55 17.46 -17.59 4.29
C LEU A 55 18.37 -16.68 5.15
N ALA A 56 17.80 -15.94 6.09
CA ALA A 56 18.58 -15.15 7.04
C ALA A 56 19.48 -16.05 7.92
N ASP A 57 18.97 -17.16 8.46
CA ASP A 57 19.78 -18.11 9.25
C ASP A 57 20.94 -18.71 8.43
N ARG A 58 20.67 -19.09 7.17
CA ARG A 58 21.70 -19.59 6.26
C ARG A 58 22.78 -18.54 5.95
N MET A 59 22.37 -17.28 5.78
CA MET A 59 23.31 -16.17 5.60
C MET A 59 24.15 -15.92 6.85
N ASP A 60 23.57 -16.04 8.05
CA ASP A 60 24.33 -15.94 9.30
C ASP A 60 25.43 -17.01 9.37
N GLU A 61 25.11 -18.25 9.00
CA GLU A 61 26.09 -19.34 9.01
C GLU A 61 27.21 -19.13 8.00
N LEU A 62 26.89 -18.61 6.81
CA LEU A 62 27.88 -18.23 5.80
C LEU A 62 28.81 -17.14 6.34
N LEU A 63 28.27 -16.09 6.96
CA LEU A 63 29.07 -15.03 7.55
C LEU A 63 29.95 -15.53 8.70
N LYS A 64 29.44 -16.44 9.53
CA LYS A 64 30.24 -17.07 10.60
C LYS A 64 31.37 -17.93 10.03
N GLU A 65 31.13 -18.63 8.91
CA GLU A 65 32.17 -19.38 8.20
C GLU A 65 33.27 -18.46 7.68
N MET A 66 32.91 -17.34 7.06
CA MET A 66 33.87 -16.33 6.61
C MET A 66 34.71 -15.78 7.77
N VAL A 67 34.07 -15.49 8.91
CA VAL A 67 34.77 -15.03 10.11
C VAL A 67 35.77 -16.07 10.60
N ARG A 68 35.37 -17.35 10.70
CA ARG A 68 36.28 -18.44 11.09
C ARG A 68 37.47 -18.53 10.13
N TRP A 69 37.21 -18.48 8.83
CA TRP A 69 38.25 -18.54 7.81
C TRP A 69 39.26 -17.38 7.93
N VAL A 70 38.78 -16.14 8.11
CA VAL A 70 39.69 -14.97 8.30
C VAL A 70 40.53 -15.13 9.56
N VAL A 71 39.93 -15.58 10.66
CA VAL A 71 40.63 -15.79 11.93
C VAL A 71 41.71 -16.86 11.80
N GLU A 72 41.40 -17.98 11.16
CA GLU A 72 42.33 -19.10 10.97
C GLU A 72 43.50 -18.73 10.03
N GLU A 73 43.20 -18.14 8.87
CA GLU A 73 44.20 -17.85 7.85
C GLU A 73 45.10 -16.65 8.20
N ALA A 74 44.58 -15.67 8.93
CA ALA A 74 45.38 -14.54 9.42
C ALA A 74 45.99 -14.80 10.81
N HIS A 75 45.84 -16.01 11.36
CA HIS A 75 46.36 -16.42 12.67
C HIS A 75 45.98 -15.46 13.81
N LEU A 76 44.73 -14.98 13.81
CA LEU A 76 44.24 -14.03 14.79
C LEU A 76 43.93 -14.72 16.13
N SER A 77 44.31 -14.08 17.23
CA SER A 77 43.89 -14.47 18.56
C SER A 77 42.50 -13.88 18.89
N PRO A 78 41.76 -14.42 19.86
CA PRO A 78 40.53 -13.83 20.37
C PRO A 78 40.60 -12.31 20.64
N ALA A 79 41.73 -11.82 21.15
CA ALA A 79 41.92 -10.41 21.48
C ALA A 79 41.91 -9.49 20.25
N ASP A 80 42.18 -10.03 19.06
CA ASP A 80 42.33 -9.27 17.82
C ASP A 80 41.00 -8.96 17.12
N TYR A 81 39.92 -9.69 17.43
CA TYR A 81 38.65 -9.55 16.70
C TYR A 81 37.39 -9.63 17.57
N GLN A 82 37.43 -10.23 18.77
CA GLN A 82 36.21 -10.46 19.57
C GLN A 82 35.53 -9.17 20.05
N ARG A 83 36.26 -8.05 20.09
CA ARG A 83 35.70 -6.74 20.45
C ARG A 83 34.88 -6.12 19.31
N VAL A 84 35.00 -6.62 18.08
CA VAL A 84 34.18 -6.22 16.93
C VAL A 84 32.85 -7.00 16.97
N ALA A 85 31.73 -6.31 16.76
CA ALA A 85 30.43 -6.97 16.57
C ALA A 85 30.03 -6.93 15.09
N ILE A 86 29.58 -8.07 14.56
CA ILE A 86 29.03 -8.19 13.21
C ILE A 86 27.52 -8.28 13.35
N VAL A 87 26.83 -7.28 12.81
CA VAL A 87 25.43 -7.02 13.12
C VAL A 87 24.64 -6.93 11.82
N ALA A 88 23.59 -7.73 11.68
CA ALA A 88 22.63 -7.61 10.59
C ALA A 88 21.72 -6.39 10.85
N GLN A 89 21.42 -5.62 9.81
CA GLN A 89 20.49 -4.49 9.86
C GLN A 89 19.36 -4.64 8.85
N GLY A 90 18.38 -3.73 8.89
CA GLY A 90 17.32 -3.66 7.88
C GLY A 90 16.53 -4.96 7.73
N GLY A 91 16.33 -5.38 6.48
CA GLY A 91 15.59 -6.61 6.13
C GLY A 91 16.24 -7.88 6.68
N TYR A 92 17.57 -7.89 6.69
CA TYR A 92 18.34 -9.00 7.19
C TYR A 92 18.29 -9.08 8.72
N GLY A 93 18.39 -7.94 9.40
CA GLY A 93 18.31 -7.82 10.86
C GLY A 93 16.98 -8.35 11.41
N ARG A 94 15.86 -7.96 10.80
CA ARG A 94 14.50 -8.44 11.18
C ARG A 94 14.15 -9.84 10.68
N ARG A 95 15.12 -10.60 10.12
CA ARG A 95 14.93 -11.95 9.57
C ARG A 95 13.87 -12.02 8.45
N GLN A 96 13.76 -10.97 7.64
CA GLN A 96 12.92 -10.89 6.45
C GLN A 96 13.78 -10.76 5.19
N LEU A 97 14.93 -11.44 5.17
CA LEU A 97 15.84 -11.45 4.03
C LEU A 97 15.19 -12.23 2.88
N ASN A 98 14.83 -11.51 1.82
CA ASN A 98 14.26 -12.10 0.61
C ASN A 98 15.37 -12.30 -0.45
N LEU A 99 15.14 -13.13 -1.47
CA LEU A 99 16.10 -13.32 -2.57
C LEU A 99 16.56 -11.97 -3.13
N TYR A 100 17.84 -11.86 -3.50
CA TYR A 100 18.42 -10.65 -4.09
C TYR A 100 18.17 -9.34 -3.33
N SER A 101 17.71 -9.40 -2.08
CA SER A 101 17.63 -8.23 -1.20
C SER A 101 19.01 -7.94 -0.63
N ASP A 102 19.22 -6.66 -0.34
CA ASP A 102 20.44 -6.15 0.26
C ASP A 102 20.73 -6.88 1.57
N VAL A 103 21.99 -7.31 1.75
CA VAL A 103 22.51 -7.86 3.00
C VAL A 103 23.17 -6.71 3.76
N ASP A 104 22.38 -6.04 4.59
CA ASP A 104 22.82 -4.87 5.35
C ASP A 104 23.62 -5.28 6.61
N LEU A 105 24.89 -4.87 6.69
CA LEU A 105 25.79 -5.16 7.80
C LEU A 105 26.29 -3.90 8.51
N LEU A 106 26.26 -3.92 9.84
CA LEU A 106 26.99 -2.99 10.69
C LEU A 106 28.15 -3.73 11.35
N LEU A 107 29.36 -3.29 11.05
CA LEU A 107 30.57 -3.67 11.78
C LEU A 107 30.79 -2.65 12.89
N LEU A 108 30.49 -3.05 14.12
CA LEU A 108 30.63 -2.22 15.31
C LEU A 108 32.03 -2.38 15.89
N LEU A 109 32.89 -1.39 15.68
CA LEU A 109 34.25 -1.40 16.20
C LEU A 109 34.29 -0.67 17.56
N PRO A 110 35.25 -1.00 18.45
CA PRO A 110 35.47 -0.21 19.65
C PRO A 110 35.82 1.25 19.33
N GLU A 111 35.50 2.16 20.25
CA GLU A 111 35.86 3.59 20.12
C GLU A 111 37.35 3.80 19.85
N GLN A 112 38.18 2.98 20.48
CA GLN A 112 39.60 2.88 20.23
C GLN A 112 39.88 1.49 19.66
N SER A 113 39.69 1.37 18.34
CA SER A 113 39.96 0.14 17.60
C SER A 113 41.45 0.02 17.28
N SER A 114 41.99 -1.19 17.45
CA SER A 114 43.37 -1.49 17.07
C SER A 114 43.50 -1.58 15.54
N PRO A 115 44.71 -1.41 14.99
CA PRO A 115 44.94 -1.63 13.57
C PRO A 115 44.53 -3.03 13.08
N VAL A 116 44.66 -4.04 13.94
CA VAL A 116 44.30 -5.44 13.63
C VAL A 116 42.78 -5.59 13.57
N GLU A 117 42.02 -5.00 14.50
CA GLU A 117 40.55 -5.01 14.47
C GLU A 117 40.01 -4.33 13.20
N GLN A 118 40.63 -3.21 12.80
CA GLN A 118 40.27 -2.53 11.56
C GLN A 118 40.63 -3.35 10.31
N ALA A 119 41.77 -4.05 10.33
CA ALA A 119 42.19 -4.93 9.25
C ALA A 119 41.27 -6.15 9.13
N PHE A 120 40.83 -6.73 10.26
CA PHE A 120 39.84 -7.80 10.32
C PHE A 120 38.51 -7.36 9.70
N ALA A 121 37.96 -6.21 10.12
CA ALA A 121 36.72 -5.67 9.59
C ALA A 121 36.81 -5.43 8.07
N ARG A 122 37.89 -4.81 7.58
CA ARG A 122 38.11 -4.59 6.14
C ARG A 122 38.24 -5.90 5.37
N SER A 123 38.95 -6.88 5.92
CA SER A 123 39.14 -8.19 5.26
C SER A 123 37.83 -8.93 5.06
N LEU A 124 36.94 -8.88 6.07
CA LEU A 124 35.59 -9.45 5.94
C LEU A 124 34.78 -8.76 4.83
N LEU A 125 34.83 -7.42 4.74
CA LEU A 125 34.16 -6.67 3.67
C LEU A 125 34.71 -7.02 2.28
N TYR A 126 36.04 -7.16 2.14
CA TYR A 126 36.64 -7.56 0.86
C TYR A 126 36.18 -8.93 0.40
N LEU A 127 36.07 -9.90 1.32
CA LEU A 127 35.53 -11.21 0.98
C LEU A 127 34.05 -11.13 0.58
N LEU A 128 33.26 -10.29 1.24
CA LEU A 128 31.84 -10.12 0.91
C LEU A 128 31.63 -9.48 -0.47
N TRP A 129 32.47 -8.52 -0.86
CA TRP A 129 32.41 -7.92 -2.20
C TRP A 129 32.79 -8.89 -3.32
N ASP A 130 33.59 -9.91 -3.03
CA ASP A 130 33.92 -10.96 -4.01
C ASP A 130 32.77 -11.97 -4.22
N LEU A 131 31.76 -11.99 -3.34
CA LEU A 131 30.62 -12.87 -3.50
C LEU A 131 29.72 -12.37 -4.64
N SER A 132 29.46 -13.27 -5.58
CA SER A 132 28.68 -12.97 -6.77
C SER A 132 27.20 -12.76 -6.44
N LYS A 133 26.62 -11.70 -7.02
CA LYS A 133 25.20 -11.37 -6.90
C LYS A 133 24.75 -11.13 -5.45
N LEU A 134 25.67 -10.77 -4.56
CA LEU A 134 25.38 -10.28 -3.23
C LEU A 134 25.35 -8.75 -3.29
N ASP A 135 24.20 -8.14 -2.99
CA ASP A 135 24.11 -6.69 -2.82
C ASP A 135 24.44 -6.36 -1.36
N LEU A 136 25.60 -5.77 -1.11
CA LEU A 136 26.10 -5.53 0.25
C LEU A 136 25.91 -4.05 0.65
N GLY A 137 24.89 -3.81 1.46
CA GLY A 137 24.83 -2.60 2.29
C GLY A 137 25.74 -2.77 3.50
N HIS A 138 26.64 -1.81 3.78
CA HIS A 138 27.46 -1.92 4.99
C HIS A 138 27.81 -0.56 5.60
N ALA A 139 28.05 -0.59 6.90
CA ALA A 139 28.62 0.52 7.65
C ALA A 139 29.64 -0.02 8.66
N THR A 140 30.76 0.68 8.80
CA THR A 140 31.75 0.43 9.85
C THR A 140 31.71 1.62 10.79
N LYS A 141 31.29 1.43 12.04
CA LYS A 141 31.06 2.52 13.00
C LYS A 141 31.52 2.15 14.40
N THR A 142 31.86 3.16 15.20
CA THR A 142 31.91 3.02 16.66
C THR A 142 30.51 3.10 17.28
N PRO A 143 30.31 2.69 18.56
CA PRO A 143 29.05 2.89 19.27
C PRO A 143 28.55 4.34 19.24
N SER A 144 29.44 5.30 19.43
CA SER A 144 29.10 6.73 19.41
C SER A 144 28.63 7.18 18.02
N GLU A 145 29.32 6.76 16.95
CA GLU A 145 28.95 7.06 15.56
C GLU A 145 27.62 6.39 15.16
N ALA A 146 27.41 5.14 15.59
CA ALA A 146 26.16 4.42 15.37
C ALA A 146 24.97 5.13 16.01
N LEU A 147 25.16 5.78 17.17
CA LEU A 147 24.12 6.52 17.87
C LEU A 147 23.94 7.97 17.37
N ALA A 148 24.92 8.53 16.66
CA ALA A 148 24.90 9.92 16.18
C ALA A 148 23.81 10.19 15.13
N VAL A 149 23.30 9.15 14.46
CA VAL A 149 22.20 9.25 13.47
C VAL A 149 20.82 9.46 14.12
N VAL A 150 20.70 9.16 15.42
CA VAL A 150 19.42 9.23 16.13
C VAL A 150 19.05 10.69 16.35
N GLY A 151 17.95 11.12 15.72
CA GLY A 151 17.50 12.51 15.75
C GLY A 151 17.79 13.29 14.46
N THR A 152 18.51 12.69 13.50
CA THR A 152 18.93 13.38 12.27
C THR A 152 18.67 12.56 11.00
N ASP A 153 18.81 11.23 11.06
CA ASP A 153 18.62 10.33 9.92
C ASP A 153 17.65 9.20 10.28
N LEU A 154 16.48 9.23 9.65
CA LEU A 154 15.39 8.29 9.89
C LEU A 154 15.69 6.88 9.39
N ASP A 155 16.32 6.74 8.22
CA ASP A 155 16.61 5.45 7.60
C ASP A 155 17.70 4.71 8.37
N SER A 156 18.77 5.42 8.76
CA SER A 156 19.81 4.85 9.62
C SER A 156 19.27 4.48 11.01
N THR A 157 18.37 5.31 11.56
CA THR A 157 17.75 5.03 12.88
C THR A 157 16.87 3.78 12.82
N THR A 158 15.99 3.67 11.84
CA THR A 158 15.11 2.49 11.67
C THR A 158 15.91 1.22 11.37
N SER A 159 17.00 1.33 10.63
CA SER A 159 17.95 0.23 10.38
C SER A 159 18.64 -0.25 11.66
N LEU A 160 19.03 0.68 12.54
CA LEU A 160 19.63 0.36 13.84
C LEU A 160 18.61 -0.24 14.83
N MET A 161 17.34 0.17 14.78
CA MET A 161 16.26 -0.45 15.57
C MET A 161 16.06 -1.93 15.23
N GLN A 162 16.43 -2.35 14.02
CA GLN A 162 16.33 -3.72 13.52
C GLN A 162 17.65 -4.49 13.66
N ALA A 163 18.63 -3.94 14.39
CA ALA A 163 19.94 -4.54 14.52
C ALA A 163 19.89 -5.87 15.28
N ARG A 164 20.51 -6.90 14.70
CA ARG A 164 20.59 -8.25 15.25
C ARG A 164 22.03 -8.75 15.19
N LEU A 165 22.54 -9.23 16.32
CA LEU A 165 23.89 -9.80 16.36
C LEU A 165 23.95 -11.08 15.50
N ILE A 166 24.97 -11.17 14.64
CA ILE A 166 25.33 -12.41 13.95
C ILE A 166 26.42 -13.13 14.75
N THR A 167 27.51 -12.42 15.07
CA THR A 167 28.62 -12.90 15.89
C THR A 167 29.46 -11.73 16.44
N GLY A 168 30.39 -12.01 17.36
CA GLY A 168 31.29 -11.02 17.96
C GLY A 168 30.74 -10.40 19.25
N ASN A 169 31.05 -9.12 19.49
CA ASN A 169 30.79 -8.46 20.76
C ASN A 169 29.29 -8.16 21.04
N ALA A 170 28.61 -9.09 21.71
CA ALA A 170 27.21 -8.95 22.09
C ALA A 170 26.94 -7.79 23.06
N GLU A 171 27.87 -7.52 23.99
CA GLU A 171 27.71 -6.47 25.00
C GLU A 171 27.74 -5.08 24.36
N ALA A 172 28.63 -4.87 23.37
CA ALA A 172 28.72 -3.63 22.63
C ALA A 172 27.40 -3.31 21.92
N LEU A 173 26.82 -4.29 21.20
CA LEU A 173 25.52 -4.11 20.56
C LEU A 173 24.42 -3.84 21.59
N ALA A 174 24.38 -4.61 22.68
CA ALA A 174 23.37 -4.44 23.73
C ALA A 174 23.44 -3.03 24.35
N ARG A 175 24.64 -2.47 24.54
CA ARG A 175 24.83 -1.09 25.00
C ARG A 175 24.29 -0.06 24.00
N VAL A 176 24.59 -0.22 22.72
CA VAL A 176 24.06 0.63 21.65
C VAL A 176 22.53 0.59 21.63
N LEU A 177 21.93 -0.60 21.66
CA LEU A 177 20.47 -0.76 21.65
C LEU A 177 19.80 -0.17 22.90
N ARG A 178 20.40 -0.31 24.08
CA ARG A 178 19.89 0.34 25.31
C ARG A 178 19.87 1.86 25.18
N GLU A 179 20.94 2.46 24.67
CA GLU A 179 21.03 3.91 24.50
C GLU A 179 20.12 4.41 23.38
N LEU A 180 19.98 3.66 22.28
CA LEU A 180 19.00 3.93 21.21
C LEU A 180 17.59 4.01 21.79
N HIS A 181 17.16 2.98 22.54
CA HIS A 181 15.84 2.96 23.17
C HIS A 181 15.64 4.13 24.14
N LYS A 182 16.67 4.48 24.91
CA LYS A 182 16.63 5.64 25.82
C LYS A 182 16.40 6.96 25.04
N ARG A 183 17.11 7.17 23.94
CA ARG A 183 16.96 8.37 23.09
C ARG A 183 15.57 8.43 22.45
N LEU A 184 15.09 7.31 21.90
CA LEU A 184 13.78 7.21 21.24
C LEU A 184 12.60 7.32 22.22
N LYS A 185 12.76 6.93 23.48
CA LYS A 185 11.75 7.16 24.54
C LYS A 185 11.84 8.57 25.16
N GLY A 186 12.98 9.24 25.02
CA GLY A 186 13.24 10.57 25.55
C GLY A 186 13.34 11.64 24.44
N PRO A 187 14.52 12.26 24.26
CA PRO A 187 14.66 13.48 23.45
C PRO A 187 14.31 13.32 21.97
N ALA A 188 14.55 12.14 21.37
CA ALA A 188 14.32 11.91 19.95
C ALA A 188 12.89 11.42 19.65
N ARG A 189 12.05 11.21 20.67
CA ARG A 189 10.70 10.62 20.51
C ARG A 189 9.83 11.43 19.56
N LYS A 190 9.74 12.75 19.79
CA LYS A 190 8.89 13.65 19.01
C LYS A 190 9.35 13.70 17.55
N TRP A 191 10.65 13.92 17.34
CA TRP A 191 11.27 13.91 16.01
C TRP A 191 10.95 12.62 15.26
N PHE A 192 11.12 11.45 15.88
CA PHE A 192 10.92 10.17 15.22
C PHE A 192 9.46 10.00 14.75
N ILE A 193 8.51 10.34 15.62
CA ILE A 193 7.08 10.24 15.30
C ILE A 193 6.73 11.18 14.13
N GLU A 194 7.12 12.44 14.20
CA GLU A 194 6.84 13.44 13.16
C GLU A 194 7.50 13.05 11.83
N ALA A 195 8.77 12.64 11.85
CA ALA A 195 9.49 12.20 10.67
C ALA A 195 8.87 10.93 10.05
N LYS A 196 8.39 9.99 10.87
CA LYS A 196 7.71 8.78 10.40
C LYS A 196 6.36 9.06 9.73
N PHE A 197 5.58 10.00 10.27
CA PHE A 197 4.32 10.39 9.64
C PHE A 197 4.56 11.11 8.31
N ALA A 198 5.52 12.03 8.27
CA ALA A 198 5.88 12.73 7.04
C ALA A 198 6.40 11.75 5.95
N GLU A 199 7.21 10.77 6.32
CA GLU A 199 7.68 9.74 5.37
C GLU A 199 6.54 8.85 4.87
N LEU A 200 5.60 8.47 5.74
CA LEU A 200 4.44 7.65 5.35
C LEU A 200 3.57 8.38 4.32
N GLU A 201 3.21 9.64 4.59
CA GLU A 201 2.40 10.46 3.68
C GLU A 201 3.10 10.68 2.33
N GLU A 202 4.39 11.02 2.35
CA GLU A 202 5.17 11.23 1.13
C GLU A 202 5.31 9.95 0.30
N ARG A 203 5.54 8.81 0.96
CA ARG A 203 5.68 7.52 0.31
C ARG A 203 4.37 7.10 -0.36
N HIS A 204 3.24 7.17 0.34
CA HIS A 204 1.94 6.84 -0.24
C HIS A 204 1.67 7.69 -1.48
N ARG A 205 1.90 9.02 -1.41
CA ARG A 205 1.79 9.93 -2.56
C ARG A 205 2.70 9.52 -3.72
N LYS A 206 3.96 9.18 -3.45
CA LYS A 206 4.95 8.80 -4.47
C LYS A 206 4.60 7.50 -5.18
N TYR A 207 4.03 6.53 -4.47
CA TYR A 207 3.71 5.20 -5.02
C TYR A 207 2.24 5.05 -5.44
N GLY A 208 1.54 6.17 -5.68
CA GLY A 208 0.23 6.22 -6.33
C GLY A 208 -0.98 6.31 -5.41
N GLY A 209 -0.78 6.25 -4.08
CA GLY A 209 -1.80 6.57 -3.07
C GLY A 209 -3.08 5.76 -3.16
N SER A 210 -2.97 4.51 -3.63
CA SER A 210 -4.08 3.58 -3.67
C SER A 210 -3.55 2.14 -3.62
N VAL A 211 -4.23 1.29 -2.85
CA VAL A 211 -3.97 -0.15 -2.82
C VAL A 211 -4.33 -0.83 -4.16
N TYR A 212 -5.19 -0.20 -4.97
CA TYR A 212 -5.85 -0.79 -6.13
C TYR A 212 -5.11 -0.63 -7.46
N LEU A 213 -3.83 -0.28 -7.45
CA LEU A 213 -3.02 -0.15 -8.65
C LEU A 213 -2.80 -1.51 -9.35
N LEU A 214 -3.01 -1.59 -10.67
CA LEU A 214 -2.82 -2.82 -11.46
C LEU A 214 -1.38 -3.34 -11.46
N GLU A 215 -0.40 -2.45 -11.33
CA GLU A 215 1.02 -2.78 -11.19
C GLU A 215 1.57 -2.21 -9.87
N PRO A 216 1.24 -2.80 -8.72
CA PRO A 216 1.54 -2.22 -7.42
C PRO A 216 3.02 -2.39 -7.06
N ASN A 217 3.56 -1.42 -6.31
CA ASN A 217 4.81 -1.63 -5.58
C ASN A 217 4.51 -2.37 -4.27
N ILE A 218 4.82 -3.65 -4.20
CA ILE A 218 4.42 -4.52 -3.09
C ILE A 218 5.18 -4.23 -1.78
N LYS A 219 6.26 -3.45 -1.85
CA LYS A 219 7.08 -3.10 -0.69
C LYS A 219 6.73 -1.70 -0.16
N GLU A 220 6.81 -0.70 -1.02
CA GLU A 220 6.68 0.71 -0.66
C GLU A 220 5.28 1.28 -0.94
N GLY A 221 4.44 0.58 -1.71
CA GLY A 221 3.06 0.98 -1.94
C GLY A 221 2.19 0.88 -0.69
N GLU A 222 0.99 1.44 -0.78
CA GLU A 222 -0.04 1.34 0.25
C GLU A 222 -0.51 -0.11 0.41
N GLY A 223 -0.73 -0.55 1.65
CA GLY A 223 -0.97 -1.95 1.98
C GLY A 223 0.26 -2.85 1.81
N GLY A 224 1.44 -2.27 1.52
CA GLY A 224 2.69 -2.97 1.31
C GLY A 224 3.46 -3.28 2.59
N LEU A 225 4.62 -3.94 2.44
CA LEU A 225 5.49 -4.32 3.59
C LEU A 225 5.88 -3.12 4.47
N ARG A 226 6.09 -1.94 3.86
CA ARG A 226 6.55 -0.75 4.57
C ARG A 226 5.50 -0.18 5.52
N ASP A 227 4.21 -0.40 5.26
CA ASP A 227 3.14 0.01 6.18
C ASP A 227 3.23 -0.79 7.48
N VAL A 228 3.42 -2.11 7.35
CA VAL A 228 3.66 -3.01 8.50
C VAL A 228 4.94 -2.62 9.25
N HIS A 229 6.04 -2.35 8.53
CA HIS A 229 7.30 -1.95 9.17
C HIS A 229 7.17 -0.62 9.91
N SER A 230 6.44 0.35 9.34
CA SER A 230 6.18 1.63 9.98
C SER A 230 5.41 1.47 11.28
N LEU A 231 4.40 0.60 11.28
CA LEU A 231 3.65 0.24 12.48
C LEU A 231 4.54 -0.43 13.53
N GLN A 232 5.41 -1.37 13.13
CA GLN A 232 6.37 -2.02 14.04
C GLN A 232 7.35 -1.02 14.67
N TRP A 233 7.90 -0.10 13.88
CA TRP A 233 8.82 0.94 14.39
C TRP A 233 8.12 1.91 15.34
N LEU A 234 6.91 2.36 15.00
CA LEU A 234 6.10 3.20 15.89
C LEU A 234 5.76 2.47 17.19
N SER A 235 5.45 1.17 17.12
CA SER A 235 5.21 0.33 18.29
C SER A 235 6.46 0.21 19.16
N ALA A 236 7.65 0.06 18.58
CA ALA A 236 8.89 0.00 19.33
C ALA A 236 9.15 1.30 20.11
N VAL A 237 8.87 2.46 19.50
CA VAL A 237 9.05 3.78 20.15
C VAL A 237 7.97 4.05 21.19
N LEU A 238 6.71 3.72 20.90
CA LEU A 238 5.56 4.10 21.74
C LEU A 238 5.25 3.08 22.82
N LEU A 239 5.46 1.79 22.55
CA LEU A 239 5.10 0.67 23.41
C LEU A 239 6.33 -0.12 23.90
N GLY A 240 7.51 0.11 23.32
CA GLY A 240 8.76 -0.53 23.72
C GLY A 240 9.03 -1.91 23.11
N ARG A 241 8.17 -2.35 22.18
CA ARG A 241 8.26 -3.66 21.49
C ARG A 241 7.96 -3.49 20.00
N MET A 242 8.69 -4.21 19.16
CA MET A 242 8.57 -4.16 17.69
C MET A 242 7.71 -5.29 17.11
N ASP A 243 7.45 -6.35 17.89
CA ASP A 243 6.50 -7.38 17.50
C ASP A 243 5.08 -6.80 17.40
N LEU A 244 4.25 -7.40 16.56
CA LEU A 244 2.88 -6.93 16.35
C LEU A 244 1.91 -7.43 17.44
N ASP A 245 2.28 -8.46 18.21
CA ASP A 245 1.45 -9.02 19.29
C ASP A 245 1.15 -7.97 20.37
N ILE A 246 2.10 -7.06 20.62
CA ILE A 246 1.91 -5.92 21.53
C ILE A 246 0.69 -5.06 21.18
N LEU A 247 0.28 -5.01 19.91
CA LEU A 247 -0.89 -4.24 19.49
C LEU A 247 -2.18 -4.87 20.01
N VAL A 248 -2.25 -6.21 20.04
CA VAL A 248 -3.38 -6.95 20.62
C VAL A 248 -3.34 -6.84 22.14
N GLU A 249 -2.17 -7.03 22.76
CA GLU A 249 -1.99 -6.88 24.22
C GLU A 249 -2.43 -5.50 24.74
N LYS A 250 -2.31 -4.45 23.91
CA LYS A 250 -2.70 -3.07 24.24
C LYS A 250 -4.11 -2.69 23.76
N GLY A 251 -4.88 -3.62 23.20
CA GLY A 251 -6.23 -3.38 22.68
C GLY A 251 -6.24 -2.33 21.57
N LEU A 252 -5.23 -2.35 20.70
CA LEU A 252 -5.13 -1.52 19.51
C LEU A 252 -5.58 -2.28 18.25
N LEU A 253 -5.41 -3.59 18.28
CA LEU A 253 -5.93 -4.54 17.30
C LEU A 253 -6.65 -5.67 18.01
N GLU A 254 -7.64 -6.25 17.34
CA GLU A 254 -8.20 -7.54 17.72
C GLU A 254 -7.34 -8.68 17.16
N PRO A 255 -7.38 -9.90 17.75
CA PRO A 255 -6.57 -11.02 17.28
C PRO A 255 -6.76 -11.36 15.80
N HIS A 256 -7.98 -11.26 15.28
CA HIS A 256 -8.27 -11.51 13.87
C HIS A 256 -7.67 -10.45 12.93
N GLU A 257 -7.56 -9.19 13.39
CA GLU A 257 -6.97 -8.09 12.61
C GLU A 257 -5.45 -8.28 12.47
N LEU A 258 -4.81 -8.77 13.54
CA LEU A 258 -3.40 -9.16 13.50
C LEU A 258 -3.15 -10.32 12.53
N LEU A 259 -4.04 -11.31 12.49
CA LEU A 259 -3.96 -12.41 11.54
C LEU A 259 -4.04 -11.92 10.09
N VAL A 260 -4.92 -10.95 9.80
CA VAL A 260 -5.03 -10.35 8.46
C VAL A 260 -3.73 -9.64 8.05
N ILE A 261 -3.13 -8.85 8.94
CA ILE A 261 -1.83 -8.20 8.66
C ILE A 261 -0.74 -9.24 8.41
N SER A 262 -0.70 -10.29 9.24
CA SER A 262 0.34 -11.33 9.17
C SER A 262 0.22 -12.17 7.90
N ASP A 263 -0.99 -12.59 7.55
CA ASP A 263 -1.31 -13.34 6.32
C ASP A 263 -1.01 -12.52 5.06
N GLY A 264 -1.35 -11.22 5.08
CA GLY A 264 -0.99 -10.32 3.98
C GLY A 264 0.52 -10.16 3.82
N MET A 265 1.25 -9.96 4.93
CA MET A 265 2.71 -9.81 4.90
C MET A 265 3.39 -11.08 4.37
N ASP A 266 2.94 -12.27 4.78
CA ASP A 266 3.48 -13.54 4.30
C ASP A 266 3.28 -13.71 2.78
N PHE A 267 2.09 -13.38 2.28
CA PHE A 267 1.80 -13.46 0.85
C PHE A 267 2.62 -12.47 0.02
N ILE A 268 2.76 -11.23 0.51
CA ILE A 268 3.59 -10.24 -0.17
C ILE A 268 5.06 -10.67 -0.20
N LEU A 269 5.59 -11.23 0.91
CA LEU A 269 6.94 -11.80 0.91
C LEU A 269 7.06 -12.98 -0.06
N THR A 270 6.02 -13.79 -0.20
CA THR A 270 5.96 -14.90 -1.16
C THR A 270 6.06 -14.38 -2.60
N ILE A 271 5.18 -13.45 -2.99
CA ILE A 271 5.18 -12.80 -4.30
C ILE A 271 6.54 -12.15 -4.58
N ARG A 272 7.08 -11.42 -3.61
CA ARG A 272 8.37 -10.73 -3.73
C ARG A 272 9.52 -11.71 -4.00
N SER A 273 9.49 -12.88 -3.37
CA SER A 273 10.49 -13.94 -3.60
C SER A 273 10.43 -14.47 -5.02
N LEU A 274 9.23 -14.73 -5.52
CA LEU A 274 9.01 -15.19 -6.88
C LEU A 274 9.41 -14.11 -7.90
N LEU A 275 9.02 -12.86 -7.67
CA LEU A 275 9.35 -11.73 -8.53
C LEU A 275 10.87 -11.54 -8.64
N HIS A 276 11.57 -11.55 -7.51
CA HIS A 276 13.03 -11.45 -7.47
C HIS A 276 13.72 -12.63 -8.19
N HIS A 277 13.16 -13.84 -8.09
CA HIS A 277 13.67 -14.99 -8.82
C HIS A 277 13.49 -14.85 -10.34
N LEU A 278 12.29 -14.48 -10.79
CA LEU A 278 11.97 -14.31 -12.21
C LEU A 278 12.76 -13.18 -12.86
N GLU A 279 13.07 -12.12 -12.11
CA GLU A 279 13.88 -11.00 -12.58
C GLU A 279 15.39 -11.26 -12.47
N GLY A 280 15.81 -12.20 -11.62
CA GLY A 280 17.23 -12.44 -11.31
C GLY A 280 17.92 -11.28 -10.59
N ARG A 281 17.14 -10.33 -10.05
CA ARG A 281 17.56 -9.09 -9.37
C ARG A 281 16.45 -8.61 -8.43
N LYS A 282 16.76 -7.59 -7.64
CA LYS A 282 15.77 -6.86 -6.84
C LYS A 282 14.70 -6.21 -7.74
N ALA A 283 13.45 -6.44 -7.40
CA ALA A 283 12.28 -5.93 -8.11
C ALA A 283 11.06 -5.92 -7.16
N ASP A 284 10.52 -4.73 -6.90
CA ASP A 284 9.41 -4.57 -5.95
C ASP A 284 8.08 -4.18 -6.64
N THR A 285 8.04 -4.11 -7.98
CA THR A 285 6.83 -3.79 -8.77
C THR A 285 6.27 -5.04 -9.41
N LEU A 286 5.03 -5.39 -9.08
CA LEU A 286 4.32 -6.55 -9.64
C LEU A 286 3.71 -6.19 -11.00
N SER A 287 4.54 -6.16 -12.03
CA SER A 287 4.10 -5.77 -13.38
C SER A 287 3.19 -6.80 -14.03
N ALA A 288 2.31 -6.35 -14.92
CA ALA A 288 1.36 -7.16 -15.67
C ALA A 288 2.06 -8.29 -16.45
N ALA A 289 3.29 -8.05 -16.93
CA ALA A 289 4.09 -9.06 -17.61
C ALA A 289 4.52 -10.24 -16.70
N LYS A 290 4.64 -10.01 -15.39
CA LYS A 290 5.13 -11.01 -14.42
C LYS A 290 3.99 -11.74 -13.71
N GLN A 291 2.82 -11.10 -13.60
CA GLN A 291 1.65 -11.65 -12.91
C GLN A 291 1.25 -13.06 -13.40
N PRO A 292 1.20 -13.38 -14.73
CA PRO A 292 0.80 -14.72 -15.18
C PRO A 292 1.73 -15.84 -14.71
N GLU A 293 3.05 -15.59 -14.69
CA GLU A 293 4.03 -16.59 -14.27
C GLU A 293 4.02 -16.81 -12.75
N ILE A 294 3.89 -15.73 -11.98
CA ILE A 294 3.75 -15.79 -10.52
C ILE A 294 2.46 -16.54 -10.15
N ALA A 295 1.34 -16.21 -10.80
CA ALA A 295 0.05 -16.85 -10.55
C ALA A 295 0.10 -18.37 -10.80
N ARG A 296 0.70 -18.80 -11.93
CA ARG A 296 0.92 -20.22 -12.23
C ARG A 296 1.80 -20.91 -11.19
N THR A 297 2.88 -20.26 -10.77
CA THR A 297 3.82 -20.80 -9.77
C THR A 297 3.16 -20.98 -8.41
N LEU A 298 2.26 -20.07 -8.03
CA LEU A 298 1.44 -20.16 -6.82
C LEU A 298 0.24 -21.12 -6.95
N GLY A 299 0.04 -21.75 -8.11
CA GLY A 299 -1.01 -22.74 -8.33
C GLY A 299 -2.40 -22.16 -8.66
N TYR A 300 -2.50 -20.86 -8.97
CA TYR A 300 -3.74 -20.26 -9.46
C TYR A 300 -4.09 -20.82 -10.83
N LYS A 301 -5.40 -21.00 -11.06
CA LYS A 301 -5.96 -21.51 -12.33
C LYS A 301 -7.02 -20.56 -12.83
N SER A 302 -7.08 -20.36 -14.14
CA SER A 302 -8.18 -19.64 -14.77
C SER A 302 -9.50 -20.41 -14.59
N ASP A 303 -10.61 -19.69 -14.51
CA ASP A 303 -11.96 -20.24 -14.56
C ASP A 303 -12.75 -19.62 -15.73
N ALA A 304 -14.07 -19.82 -15.77
CA ALA A 304 -14.92 -19.31 -16.84
C ALA A 304 -15.01 -17.77 -16.90
N LYS A 305 -14.63 -17.05 -15.84
CA LYS A 305 -14.80 -15.60 -15.69
C LYS A 305 -13.47 -14.84 -15.54
N LEU A 306 -12.47 -15.46 -14.90
CA LEU A 306 -11.22 -14.83 -14.53
C LEU A 306 -10.01 -15.67 -14.94
N LEU A 307 -8.96 -14.98 -15.39
CA LEU A 307 -7.63 -15.54 -15.61
C LEU A 307 -6.94 -15.84 -14.27
N ALA A 308 -5.92 -16.71 -14.29
CA ALA A 308 -5.18 -17.09 -13.09
C ALA A 308 -4.55 -15.88 -12.39
N GLU A 309 -3.96 -14.96 -13.15
CA GLU A 309 -3.38 -13.70 -12.71
C GLU A 309 -4.41 -12.75 -12.12
N GLU A 310 -5.60 -12.64 -12.72
CA GLU A 310 -6.68 -11.79 -12.20
C GLU A 310 -7.16 -12.30 -10.84
N ARG A 311 -7.24 -13.63 -10.66
CA ARG A 311 -7.58 -14.25 -9.37
C ARG A 311 -6.49 -14.03 -8.31
N MET A 312 -5.23 -14.22 -8.68
CA MET A 312 -4.10 -13.95 -7.78
C MET A 312 -4.06 -12.48 -7.37
N MET A 313 -4.25 -11.56 -8.31
CA MET A 313 -4.26 -10.13 -8.02
C MET A 313 -5.46 -9.75 -7.14
N LYS A 314 -6.62 -10.36 -7.35
CA LYS A 314 -7.76 -10.18 -6.43
C LYS A 314 -7.39 -10.56 -4.99
N ASP A 315 -6.76 -11.71 -4.80
CA ASP A 315 -6.30 -12.15 -3.47
C ASP A 315 -5.21 -11.22 -2.91
N TYR A 316 -4.32 -10.67 -3.76
CA TYR A 316 -3.37 -9.64 -3.38
C TYR A 316 -4.07 -8.38 -2.84
N TYR A 317 -5.06 -7.82 -3.55
CA TYR A 317 -5.74 -6.60 -3.10
C TYR A 317 -6.52 -6.79 -1.81
N LEU A 318 -7.18 -7.94 -1.65
CA LEU A 318 -7.88 -8.27 -0.40
C LEU A 318 -6.92 -8.24 0.81
N ARG A 319 -5.71 -8.79 0.64
CA ARG A 319 -4.67 -8.80 1.66
C ARG A 319 -4.04 -7.42 1.88
N ALA A 320 -3.71 -6.70 0.80
CA ALA A 320 -3.12 -5.36 0.85
C ALA A 320 -4.06 -4.35 1.53
N ARG A 321 -5.36 -4.37 1.19
CA ARG A 321 -6.40 -3.58 1.86
C ARG A 321 -6.53 -3.96 3.34
N GLY A 322 -6.46 -5.25 3.66
CA GLY A 322 -6.45 -5.70 5.05
C GLY A 322 -5.28 -5.12 5.85
N ILE A 323 -4.08 -5.09 5.25
CA ILE A 323 -2.90 -4.44 5.83
C ILE A 323 -3.13 -2.94 6.00
N GLU A 324 -3.52 -2.23 4.93
CA GLU A 324 -3.75 -0.79 4.95
C GLU A 324 -4.72 -0.41 6.07
N ARG A 325 -5.92 -1.01 6.08
CA ARG A 325 -6.97 -0.71 7.04
C ARG A 325 -6.51 -0.89 8.48
N TYR A 326 -5.97 -2.06 8.80
CA TYR A 326 -5.63 -2.38 10.19
C TYR A 326 -4.33 -1.72 10.64
N ALA A 327 -3.37 -1.50 9.74
CA ALA A 327 -2.16 -0.74 10.06
C ALA A 327 -2.48 0.73 10.31
N ASN A 328 -3.37 1.34 9.53
CA ASN A 328 -3.82 2.71 9.72
C ASN A 328 -4.64 2.86 11.00
N LYS A 329 -5.59 1.94 11.27
CA LYS A 329 -6.32 1.86 12.55
C LYS A 329 -5.36 1.84 13.74
N ALA A 330 -4.42 0.90 13.75
CA ALA A 330 -3.46 0.74 14.85
C ALA A 330 -2.57 1.98 15.01
N THR A 331 -2.04 2.51 13.91
CA THR A 331 -1.20 3.72 13.89
C THR A 331 -1.92 4.94 14.47
N ARG A 332 -3.19 5.13 14.12
CA ARG A 332 -4.03 6.19 14.69
C ARG A 332 -4.24 5.99 16.19
N LEU A 333 -4.69 4.81 16.62
CA LEU A 333 -4.95 4.53 18.03
C LEU A 333 -3.69 4.67 18.89
N LEU A 334 -2.53 4.22 18.38
CA LEU A 334 -1.21 4.44 18.96
C LEU A 334 -0.94 5.92 19.19
N THR A 335 -1.21 6.74 18.17
CA THR A 335 -0.93 8.19 18.20
C THR A 335 -1.88 8.94 19.11
N VAL A 336 -3.16 8.58 19.13
CA VAL A 336 -4.14 9.16 20.07
C VAL A 336 -3.75 8.85 21.52
N LYS A 337 -3.37 7.60 21.83
CA LYS A 337 -2.88 7.23 23.16
C LYS A 337 -1.58 7.99 23.50
N ALA A 338 -0.65 8.08 22.56
CA ALA A 338 0.61 8.82 22.76
C ALA A 338 0.38 10.32 23.01
N ARG A 339 -0.54 10.95 22.28
CA ARG A 339 -0.93 12.37 22.46
C ARG A 339 -1.64 12.64 23.77
N ARG A 340 -2.33 11.65 24.37
CA ARG A 340 -2.90 11.77 25.72
C ARG A 340 -1.82 11.71 26.81
N THR A 341 -0.71 11.03 26.55
CA THR A 341 0.41 10.88 27.50
C THR A 341 1.42 12.02 27.41
N VAL A 342 1.63 12.57 26.21
CA VAL A 342 2.50 13.73 25.98
C VAL A 342 1.61 14.96 26.02
N GLY A 343 1.54 15.64 27.17
CA GLY A 343 0.68 16.80 27.46
C GLY A 343 0.89 18.01 26.53
N GLY A 344 0.58 17.84 25.25
CA GLY A 344 0.64 18.86 24.23
C GLY A 344 -0.62 19.72 24.27
N VAL A 345 -0.40 21.02 24.44
CA VAL A 345 -1.41 22.07 24.32
C VAL A 345 -1.93 22.09 22.89
N PHE A 346 -3.16 21.63 22.64
CA PHE A 346 -3.89 21.98 21.42
C PHE A 346 -5.37 22.22 21.68
N GLN A 347 -5.86 23.25 20.98
CA GLN A 347 -7.22 23.77 21.01
C GLN A 347 -8.23 22.64 21.01
N VAL A 348 -9.10 22.64 22.02
CA VAL A 348 -10.33 21.87 22.02
C VAL A 348 -11.18 22.43 20.86
N MET A 349 -11.03 21.91 19.64
CA MET A 349 -12.02 22.11 18.59
C MET A 349 -13.34 21.59 19.14
N ARG A 350 -14.28 22.51 19.35
CA ARG A 350 -15.58 22.17 19.91
C ARG A 350 -16.32 21.24 18.96
N ARG A 351 -16.84 20.14 19.51
CA ARG A 351 -17.82 19.31 18.82
C ARG A 351 -18.98 20.20 18.37
N ARG A 352 -19.29 20.21 17.07
CA ARG A 352 -20.41 20.98 16.53
C ARG A 352 -21.55 20.01 16.21
N SER A 353 -22.76 20.27 16.70
CA SER A 353 -23.91 19.45 16.31
C SER A 353 -24.17 19.66 14.81
N VAL A 354 -24.26 18.56 14.06
CA VAL A 354 -24.59 18.57 12.62
C VAL A 354 -26.07 18.25 12.43
N ALA A 355 -26.56 17.26 13.19
CA ALA A 355 -27.97 16.84 13.24
C ALA A 355 -28.29 16.31 14.65
N PRO A 356 -29.55 15.94 14.98
CA PRO A 356 -29.91 15.47 16.32
C PRO A 356 -29.01 14.35 16.84
N ASP A 357 -28.67 13.38 15.99
CA ASP A 357 -27.84 12.22 16.36
C ASP A 357 -26.37 12.35 15.99
N TYR A 358 -25.97 13.42 15.31
CA TYR A 358 -24.64 13.56 14.71
C TYR A 358 -23.90 14.82 15.16
N TYR A 359 -22.58 14.72 15.25
CA TYR A 359 -21.70 15.86 15.50
C TYR A 359 -20.46 15.81 14.62
N SER A 360 -19.87 16.96 14.36
CA SER A 360 -18.59 17.06 13.67
C SER A 360 -17.44 17.37 14.63
N TYR A 361 -16.29 16.79 14.32
CA TYR A 361 -15.02 17.03 15.01
C TYR A 361 -13.88 16.79 14.02
N ASN A 362 -12.95 17.75 13.89
CA ASN A 362 -11.81 17.68 12.97
C ASN A 362 -12.17 17.30 11.51
N GLY A 363 -13.24 17.89 10.96
CA GLY A 363 -13.67 17.60 9.59
C GLY A 363 -14.32 16.23 9.39
N GLN A 364 -14.58 15.49 10.47
CA GLN A 364 -15.23 14.18 10.43
C GLN A 364 -16.61 14.21 11.09
N LEU A 365 -17.53 13.40 10.58
CA LEU A 365 -18.86 13.15 11.13
C LEU A 365 -18.84 11.96 12.08
N PHE A 366 -19.40 12.14 13.26
CA PHE A 366 -19.53 11.13 14.30
C PHE A 366 -21.00 10.93 14.68
N LEU A 367 -21.36 9.70 15.01
CA LEU A 367 -22.63 9.37 15.66
C LEU A 367 -22.51 9.58 17.19
N LYS A 368 -23.46 10.28 17.81
CA LYS A 368 -23.44 10.60 19.24
C LYS A 368 -23.47 9.34 20.12
N ARG A 369 -24.27 8.35 19.73
CA ARG A 369 -24.36 7.04 20.38
C ARG A 369 -23.99 5.96 19.37
N GLN A 370 -22.76 5.45 19.45
CA GLN A 370 -22.26 4.39 18.58
C GLN A 370 -22.92 3.05 18.94
N ALA A 371 -24.07 2.78 18.33
CA ALA A 371 -24.89 1.61 18.60
C ALA A 371 -25.42 1.06 17.26
N PRO A 372 -25.14 -0.20 16.88
CA PRO A 372 -25.59 -0.77 15.61
C PRO A 372 -27.11 -0.68 15.43
N GLU A 373 -27.87 -0.78 16.54
CA GLU A 373 -29.32 -0.71 16.58
C GLU A 373 -29.88 0.58 15.98
N PHE A 374 -29.10 1.68 16.00
CA PHE A 374 -29.49 2.94 15.38
C PHE A 374 -29.73 2.80 13.86
N PHE A 375 -28.92 1.98 13.19
CA PHE A 375 -29.05 1.67 11.77
C PHE A 375 -29.89 0.42 11.52
N LEU A 376 -29.75 -0.62 12.34
CA LEU A 376 -30.52 -1.87 12.17
C LEU A 376 -32.03 -1.66 12.29
N SER A 377 -32.47 -0.71 13.12
CA SER A 377 -33.89 -0.39 13.29
C SER A 377 -34.49 0.43 12.14
N ASP A 378 -33.67 1.13 11.36
CA ASP A 378 -34.09 1.96 10.23
C ASP A 378 -32.95 2.02 9.19
N PRO A 379 -32.77 0.95 8.39
CA PRO A 379 -31.60 0.80 7.50
C PRO A 379 -31.36 1.95 6.52
N PRO A 380 -32.38 2.61 5.93
CA PRO A 380 -32.16 3.78 5.07
C PRO A 380 -31.33 4.92 5.69
N ARG A 381 -31.25 5.01 7.03
CA ARG A 381 -30.36 5.95 7.72
C ARG A 381 -28.90 5.82 7.33
N VAL A 382 -28.48 4.64 6.89
CA VAL A 382 -27.12 4.41 6.41
C VAL A 382 -26.83 5.30 5.20
N MET A 383 -27.70 5.29 4.18
CA MET A 383 -27.53 6.13 2.99
C MET A 383 -27.67 7.62 3.33
N GLU A 384 -28.63 7.97 4.20
CA GLU A 384 -28.82 9.34 4.68
C GLU A 384 -27.61 9.85 5.49
N CYS A 385 -26.89 8.96 6.18
CA CYS A 385 -25.67 9.31 6.91
C CYS A 385 -24.56 9.76 5.95
N PHE A 386 -24.36 9.04 4.84
CA PHE A 386 -23.44 9.46 3.78
C PHE A 386 -23.87 10.78 3.17
N ALA A 387 -25.15 10.94 2.84
CA ALA A 387 -25.68 12.19 2.29
C ALA A 387 -25.49 13.37 3.24
N LEU A 388 -25.70 13.18 4.54
CA LEU A 388 -25.46 14.19 5.57
C LEU A 388 -23.99 14.59 5.64
N ALA A 389 -23.09 13.61 5.66
CA ALA A 389 -21.64 13.86 5.69
C ALA A 389 -21.19 14.65 4.46
N ALA A 390 -21.57 14.18 3.26
CA ALA A 390 -21.23 14.79 1.99
C ALA A 390 -21.75 16.23 1.89
N SER A 391 -23.02 16.46 2.25
CA SER A 391 -23.63 17.79 2.26
C SER A 391 -22.94 18.77 3.21
N ALA A 392 -22.39 18.26 4.32
CA ALA A 392 -21.67 19.06 5.30
C ALA A 392 -20.18 19.26 4.94
N GLY A 393 -19.70 18.68 3.83
CA GLY A 393 -18.28 18.67 3.47
C GLY A 393 -17.42 17.90 4.49
N LEU A 394 -18.00 16.87 5.12
CA LEU A 394 -17.36 16.04 6.15
C LEU A 394 -17.13 14.63 5.62
N ARG A 395 -16.05 13.99 6.10
CA ARG A 395 -15.86 12.54 5.95
C ARG A 395 -16.46 11.81 7.14
N LEU A 396 -16.91 10.58 6.98
CA LEU A 396 -17.25 9.75 8.15
C LEU A 396 -16.02 9.50 9.03
N SER A 397 -16.19 9.52 10.36
CA SER A 397 -15.14 9.05 11.27
C SER A 397 -14.90 7.55 11.07
N GLU A 398 -13.70 7.05 11.38
CA GLU A 398 -13.39 5.62 11.28
C GLU A 398 -14.31 4.78 12.16
N GLU A 399 -14.64 5.24 13.37
CA GLU A 399 -15.55 4.52 14.26
C GLU A 399 -16.96 4.40 13.67
N LEU A 400 -17.40 5.42 12.94
CA LEU A 400 -18.66 5.38 12.23
C LEU A 400 -18.58 4.46 10.99
N GLN A 401 -17.46 4.46 10.27
CA GLN A 401 -17.24 3.54 9.15
C GLN A 401 -17.21 2.08 9.61
N ASP A 402 -16.51 1.78 10.71
CA ASP A 402 -16.48 0.45 11.33
C ASP A 402 -17.90 0.01 11.74
N LEU A 403 -18.66 0.91 12.37
CA LEU A 403 -20.04 0.66 12.73
C LEU A 403 -20.92 0.37 11.51
N LEU A 404 -20.76 1.13 10.42
CA LEU A 404 -21.49 0.90 9.17
C LEU A 404 -21.11 -0.44 8.52
N GLY A 405 -19.84 -0.84 8.60
CA GLY A 405 -19.39 -2.15 8.13
C GLY A 405 -20.01 -3.33 8.89
N LEU A 406 -20.45 -3.13 10.14
CA LEU A 406 -21.10 -4.16 10.95
C LEU A 406 -22.59 -4.37 10.63
N VAL A 407 -23.25 -3.40 9.97
CA VAL A 407 -24.71 -3.45 9.74
C VAL A 407 -25.09 -3.99 8.37
N HIS A 408 -24.15 -4.60 7.66
CA HIS A 408 -24.32 -5.19 6.32
C HIS A 408 -25.57 -6.09 6.18
N ILE A 409 -25.92 -6.87 7.22
CA ILE A 409 -27.11 -7.75 7.21
C ILE A 409 -28.41 -6.98 6.97
N ALA A 410 -28.50 -5.73 7.44
CA ALA A 410 -29.69 -4.90 7.28
C ALA A 410 -29.70 -4.11 5.96
N THR A 411 -28.54 -3.91 5.34
CA THR A 411 -28.39 -3.14 4.09
C THR A 411 -28.35 -4.03 2.85
N ASP A 412 -27.91 -5.29 2.94
CA ASP A 412 -27.93 -6.25 1.82
C ASP A 412 -29.32 -6.86 1.57
N THR A 413 -30.35 -6.01 1.46
CA THR A 413 -31.75 -6.42 1.32
C THR A 413 -32.42 -5.72 0.15
N GLU A 414 -33.44 -6.36 -0.44
CA GLU A 414 -34.20 -5.71 -1.51
C GLU A 414 -34.92 -4.45 -1.03
N ALA A 415 -35.42 -4.46 0.22
CA ALA A 415 -36.07 -3.30 0.83
C ALA A 415 -35.16 -2.07 0.90
N PHE A 416 -33.86 -2.26 1.15
CA PHE A 416 -32.87 -1.18 1.13
C PHE A 416 -32.64 -0.68 -0.30
N ARG A 417 -32.47 -1.59 -1.27
CA ARG A 417 -32.20 -1.27 -2.68
C ARG A 417 -33.35 -0.54 -3.38
N THR A 418 -34.60 -0.86 -3.05
CA THR A 418 -35.80 -0.23 -3.63
C THR A 418 -36.34 0.93 -2.78
N SER A 419 -35.64 1.34 -1.71
CA SER A 419 -36.11 2.38 -0.80
C SER A 419 -36.05 3.77 -1.47
N PRO A 420 -37.16 4.53 -1.53
CA PRO A 420 -37.15 5.90 -2.00
C PRO A 420 -36.19 6.80 -1.21
N ARG A 421 -36.10 6.59 0.12
CA ARG A 421 -35.16 7.33 0.99
C ARG A 421 -33.70 7.08 0.59
N CYS A 422 -33.35 5.84 0.25
CA CYS A 422 -32.01 5.51 -0.23
C CYS A 422 -31.75 6.11 -1.62
N ARG A 423 -32.70 5.99 -2.55
CA ARG A 423 -32.61 6.62 -3.87
C ARG A 423 -32.38 8.13 -3.74
N ASP A 424 -33.21 8.82 -2.95
CA ASP A 424 -33.18 10.27 -2.84
C ASP A 424 -31.87 10.74 -2.18
N ALA A 425 -31.42 10.08 -1.12
CA ALA A 425 -30.14 10.35 -0.49
C ALA A 425 -28.94 10.09 -1.43
N PHE A 426 -28.97 8.99 -2.20
CA PHE A 426 -27.91 8.65 -3.13
C PHE A 426 -27.85 9.61 -4.32
N MET A 427 -28.98 9.92 -4.95
CA MET A 427 -29.05 10.90 -6.03
C MET A 427 -28.65 12.31 -5.55
N HIS A 428 -28.98 12.66 -4.30
CA HIS A 428 -28.49 13.89 -3.68
C HIS A 428 -26.97 13.91 -3.56
N ILE A 429 -26.32 12.83 -3.12
CA ILE A 429 -24.85 12.72 -3.10
C ILE A 429 -24.29 12.95 -4.50
N LEU A 430 -24.83 12.26 -5.51
CA LEU A 430 -24.35 12.37 -6.89
C LEU A 430 -24.57 13.77 -7.50
N GLY A 431 -25.53 14.54 -7.00
CA GLY A 431 -25.80 15.91 -7.44
C GLY A 431 -24.94 16.99 -6.76
N LEU A 432 -24.09 16.63 -5.80
CA LEU A 432 -23.21 17.61 -5.13
C LEU A 432 -22.11 18.11 -6.08
N LYS A 433 -21.67 19.35 -5.86
CA LYS A 433 -20.58 19.97 -6.64
C LYS A 433 -19.19 19.49 -6.23
N SER A 434 -19.07 18.91 -5.04
CA SER A 434 -17.83 18.37 -4.51
C SER A 434 -18.10 17.33 -3.43
N GLY A 435 -17.11 16.49 -3.15
CA GLY A 435 -17.15 15.40 -2.18
C GLY A 435 -17.89 14.15 -2.67
N VAL A 436 -18.23 14.06 -3.96
CA VAL A 436 -18.97 12.92 -4.53
C VAL A 436 -18.08 11.69 -4.52
N ALA A 437 -16.90 11.78 -5.15
CA ALA A 437 -15.97 10.66 -5.25
C ALA A 437 -15.49 10.19 -3.87
N ALA A 438 -15.16 11.13 -2.97
CA ALA A 438 -14.78 10.81 -1.60
C ALA A 438 -15.89 10.06 -0.84
N THR A 439 -17.16 10.45 -1.03
CA THR A 439 -18.30 9.78 -0.40
C THR A 439 -18.52 8.39 -0.99
N LEU A 440 -18.44 8.24 -2.32
CA LEU A 440 -18.53 6.95 -2.99
C LEU A 440 -17.43 5.98 -2.53
N HIS A 441 -16.20 6.48 -2.35
CA HIS A 441 -15.10 5.68 -1.79
C HIS A 441 -15.40 5.24 -0.35
N GLN A 442 -15.97 6.10 0.51
CA GLN A 442 -16.38 5.66 1.86
C GLN A 442 -17.52 4.64 1.84
N MET A 443 -18.48 4.79 0.91
CA MET A 443 -19.53 3.79 0.71
C MET A 443 -18.97 2.47 0.19
N HIS A 444 -17.95 2.52 -0.66
CA HIS A 444 -17.27 1.34 -1.20
C HIS A 444 -16.50 0.60 -0.10
N GLU A 445 -15.69 1.30 0.68
CA GLU A 445 -14.87 0.68 1.74
C GLU A 445 -15.69 0.05 2.87
N THR A 446 -16.85 0.66 3.18
CA THR A 446 -17.81 0.11 4.15
C THR A 446 -18.68 -1.02 3.60
N GLY A 447 -18.61 -1.30 2.29
CA GLY A 447 -19.41 -2.31 1.59
C GLY A 447 -20.82 -1.85 1.20
N ILE A 448 -21.29 -0.71 1.72
CA ILE A 448 -22.64 -0.20 1.49
C ILE A 448 -22.95 0.08 0.02
N LEU A 449 -21.96 0.52 -0.77
CA LEU A 449 -22.14 0.70 -2.21
C LEU A 449 -22.46 -0.63 -2.90
N GLY A 450 -21.80 -1.72 -2.50
CA GLY A 450 -22.05 -3.06 -3.01
C GLY A 450 -23.38 -3.65 -2.54
N ASP A 451 -23.91 -3.21 -1.41
CA ASP A 451 -25.24 -3.60 -0.89
C ASP A 451 -26.36 -2.97 -1.69
N TYR A 452 -26.17 -1.69 -2.00
CA TYR A 452 -27.09 -0.93 -2.84
C TYR A 452 -27.04 -1.41 -4.31
N PHE A 453 -25.84 -1.71 -4.81
CA PHE A 453 -25.59 -2.24 -6.15
C PHE A 453 -24.85 -3.58 -6.11
N PRO A 454 -25.58 -4.72 -6.02
CA PRO A 454 -24.97 -6.04 -6.09
C PRO A 454 -24.17 -6.29 -7.38
N GLU A 455 -24.52 -5.61 -8.48
CA GLU A 455 -23.77 -5.60 -9.73
C GLU A 455 -22.38 -4.98 -9.54
N PHE A 456 -22.29 -3.88 -8.77
CA PHE A 456 -21.03 -3.22 -8.46
C PHE A 456 -20.15 -4.07 -7.54
N ARG A 457 -20.76 -4.82 -6.60
CA ARG A 457 -20.04 -5.78 -5.74
C ARG A 457 -19.24 -6.81 -6.54
N LYS A 458 -19.67 -7.18 -7.75
CA LYS A 458 -18.93 -8.12 -8.61
C LYS A 458 -17.61 -7.55 -9.13
N LEU A 459 -17.50 -6.22 -9.18
CA LEU A 459 -16.29 -5.51 -9.56
C LEU A 459 -15.28 -5.39 -8.42
N PHE A 460 -15.64 -5.81 -7.20
CA PHE A 460 -14.79 -5.67 -6.03
C PHE A 460 -13.43 -6.36 -6.22
N CYS A 461 -12.36 -5.57 -6.19
CA CYS A 461 -10.98 -5.95 -6.53
C CYS A 461 -10.87 -6.68 -7.88
N LEU A 462 -11.72 -6.32 -8.86
CA LEU A 462 -11.71 -6.94 -10.18
C LEU A 462 -10.57 -6.35 -11.00
N VAL A 463 -9.61 -7.20 -11.35
CA VAL A 463 -8.56 -6.87 -12.31
C VAL A 463 -9.04 -7.19 -13.71
N ARG A 464 -8.90 -6.22 -14.60
CA ARG A 464 -8.92 -6.40 -16.04
C ARG A 464 -7.68 -5.73 -16.59
N VAL A 465 -6.77 -6.51 -17.17
CA VAL A 465 -5.58 -5.95 -17.82
C VAL A 465 -6.04 -5.39 -19.16
N ASP A 466 -6.28 -4.09 -19.20
CA ASP A 466 -6.43 -3.32 -20.42
C ASP A 466 -5.41 -2.17 -20.45
N HIS A 467 -5.13 -1.63 -21.63
CA HIS A 467 -4.07 -0.64 -21.80
C HIS A 467 -4.41 0.74 -21.20
N TYR A 468 -5.64 0.94 -20.72
CA TYR A 468 -6.16 2.26 -20.32
C TYR A 468 -6.31 2.40 -18.81
N HIS A 469 -6.56 1.31 -18.07
CA HIS A 469 -6.80 1.41 -16.63
C HIS A 469 -5.54 1.18 -15.81
N ARG A 470 -5.32 2.10 -14.86
CA ARG A 470 -4.29 1.99 -13.83
C ARG A 470 -4.79 1.30 -12.56
N TYR A 471 -6.10 1.26 -12.36
CA TYR A 471 -6.76 0.79 -11.13
C TYR A 471 -7.59 -0.47 -11.39
N THR A 472 -7.99 -1.18 -10.33
CA THR A 472 -9.06 -2.19 -10.42
C THR A 472 -10.35 -1.52 -10.90
N VAL A 473 -11.25 -2.30 -11.51
CA VAL A 473 -12.43 -1.73 -12.21
C VAL A 473 -13.33 -0.93 -11.26
N ASP A 474 -13.56 -1.41 -10.05
CA ASP A 474 -14.31 -0.69 -9.02
C ASP A 474 -13.70 0.68 -8.65
N GLU A 475 -12.39 0.71 -8.39
CA GLU A 475 -11.68 1.95 -8.05
C GLU A 475 -11.61 2.89 -9.25
N HIS A 476 -11.41 2.36 -10.46
CA HIS A 476 -11.47 3.14 -11.70
C HIS A 476 -12.78 3.92 -11.81
N LEU A 477 -13.92 3.25 -11.61
CA LEU A 477 -15.24 3.89 -11.69
C LEU A 477 -15.40 5.07 -10.71
N ILE A 478 -14.85 4.95 -9.49
CA ILE A 478 -14.86 6.03 -8.50
C ILE A 478 -13.88 7.13 -8.90
N LYS A 479 -12.70 6.77 -9.42
CA LYS A 479 -11.70 7.71 -9.90
C LYS A 479 -12.19 8.53 -11.09
N THR A 480 -12.94 7.92 -12.00
CA THR A 480 -13.61 8.60 -13.12
C THR A 480 -14.56 9.69 -12.59
N VAL A 481 -15.32 9.41 -11.53
CA VAL A 481 -16.15 10.43 -10.86
C VAL A 481 -15.29 11.54 -10.27
N GLU A 482 -14.16 11.22 -9.63
CA GLU A 482 -13.23 12.22 -9.07
C GLU A 482 -12.68 13.15 -10.15
N VAL A 483 -12.23 12.60 -11.30
CA VAL A 483 -11.71 13.40 -12.41
C VAL A 483 -12.78 14.35 -12.96
N ALA A 484 -14.02 13.89 -13.10
CA ALA A 484 -15.12 14.74 -13.54
C ALA A 484 -15.45 15.83 -12.49
N GLU A 485 -15.43 15.49 -11.21
CA GLU A 485 -15.64 16.43 -10.09
C GLU A 485 -14.55 17.52 -10.05
N GLU A 486 -13.29 17.17 -10.31
CA GLU A 486 -12.18 18.12 -10.36
C GLU A 486 -12.37 19.21 -11.43
N LEU A 487 -13.05 18.92 -12.54
CA LEU A 487 -13.35 19.93 -13.57
C LEU A 487 -14.22 21.07 -13.03
N MET A 488 -15.04 20.81 -12.01
CA MET A 488 -15.89 21.82 -11.37
C MET A 488 -15.14 22.70 -10.37
N THR A 489 -13.96 22.25 -9.90
CA THR A 489 -13.19 22.92 -8.84
C THR A 489 -11.84 23.48 -9.32
N ARG A 490 -11.32 23.03 -10.47
CA ARG A 490 -10.07 23.51 -11.06
C ARG A 490 -10.17 24.95 -11.60
N SER A 491 -9.02 25.63 -11.59
CA SER A 491 -8.85 26.94 -12.26
C SER A 491 -8.89 26.77 -13.79
N GLU A 492 -9.55 27.71 -14.48
CA GLU A 492 -9.80 27.70 -15.94
C GLU A 492 -8.53 27.61 -16.81
N ASN A 493 -7.36 27.88 -16.25
CA ASN A 493 -6.11 28.09 -16.98
C ASN A 493 -5.53 26.85 -17.69
N GLN A 494 -6.03 25.64 -17.44
CA GLN A 494 -5.46 24.42 -18.05
C GLN A 494 -6.26 23.85 -19.22
N ARG A 495 -7.61 23.92 -19.21
CA ARG A 495 -8.51 23.39 -20.26
C ARG A 495 -9.89 24.09 -20.26
N PRO A 496 -9.99 25.33 -20.78
CA PRO A 496 -11.19 26.16 -20.63
C PRO A 496 -12.45 25.53 -21.26
N GLU A 497 -12.32 24.90 -22.44
CA GLU A 497 -13.45 24.28 -23.16
C GLU A 497 -14.08 23.11 -22.40
N LEU A 498 -13.27 22.28 -21.73
CA LEU A 498 -13.77 21.19 -20.89
C LEU A 498 -14.48 21.70 -19.64
N VAL A 499 -13.94 22.75 -19.02
CA VAL A 499 -14.55 23.39 -17.85
C VAL A 499 -15.88 24.04 -18.23
N GLU A 500 -15.95 24.72 -19.38
CA GLU A 500 -17.18 25.28 -19.91
C GLU A 500 -18.22 24.20 -20.20
N ALA A 501 -17.82 23.13 -20.91
CA ALA A 501 -18.68 21.98 -21.17
C ALA A 501 -19.22 21.37 -19.87
N ALA A 502 -18.36 21.10 -18.90
CA ALA A 502 -18.74 20.56 -17.59
C ALA A 502 -19.73 21.47 -16.85
N ARG A 503 -19.49 22.79 -16.83
CA ARG A 503 -20.39 23.76 -16.18
C ARG A 503 -21.75 23.88 -16.87
N SER A 504 -21.85 23.55 -18.16
CA SER A 504 -23.10 23.58 -18.91
C SER A 504 -24.03 22.37 -18.64
N ILE A 505 -23.52 21.34 -17.95
CA ILE A 505 -24.28 20.14 -17.62
C ILE A 505 -25.31 20.44 -16.53
N GLN A 506 -26.58 20.15 -16.82
CA GLN A 506 -27.68 20.42 -15.89
C GLN A 506 -27.90 19.31 -14.86
N ARG A 507 -27.72 18.04 -15.26
CA ARG A 507 -27.99 16.85 -14.45
C ARG A 507 -26.70 16.09 -14.11
N TRP A 508 -25.90 16.69 -13.23
CA TRP A 508 -24.66 16.10 -12.72
C TRP A 508 -24.90 14.79 -11.97
N ASP A 509 -26.05 14.64 -11.32
CA ASP A 509 -26.49 13.42 -10.66
C ASP A 509 -26.58 12.24 -11.65
N LEU A 510 -27.10 12.46 -12.86
CA LEU A 510 -27.18 11.44 -13.91
C LEU A 510 -25.83 11.17 -14.57
N LEU A 511 -25.02 12.21 -14.81
CA LEU A 511 -23.65 12.02 -15.31
C LEU A 511 -22.84 11.20 -14.30
N ASN A 512 -22.82 11.57 -13.02
CA ASN A 512 -22.07 10.86 -11.99
C ASN A 512 -22.57 9.43 -11.81
N LEU A 513 -23.87 9.18 -11.95
CA LEU A 513 -24.40 7.82 -11.99
C LEU A 513 -23.88 7.03 -13.20
N ALA A 514 -23.84 7.65 -14.39
CA ALA A 514 -23.29 7.02 -15.58
C ALA A 514 -21.78 6.76 -15.46
N LEU A 515 -21.00 7.70 -14.92
CA LEU A 515 -19.56 7.54 -14.65
C LEU A 515 -19.31 6.33 -13.74
N LEU A 516 -20.07 6.22 -12.66
CA LEU A 516 -19.97 5.12 -11.71
C LEU A 516 -20.35 3.76 -12.30
N LEU A 517 -21.13 3.73 -13.39
CA LEU A 517 -21.70 2.50 -13.96
C LEU A 517 -21.21 2.17 -15.37
N HIS A 518 -20.38 3.01 -16.00
CA HIS A 518 -20.04 2.88 -17.43
C HIS A 518 -19.41 1.53 -17.77
N ASP A 519 -18.60 1.01 -16.86
CA ASP A 519 -17.89 -0.25 -17.02
C ASP A 519 -18.46 -1.42 -16.19
N ILE A 520 -19.70 -1.27 -15.68
CA ILE A 520 -20.37 -2.28 -14.83
C ILE A 520 -20.46 -3.66 -15.51
N GLY A 521 -20.48 -3.70 -16.85
CA GLY A 521 -20.52 -4.92 -17.63
C GLY A 521 -19.23 -5.75 -17.57
N LYS A 522 -18.08 -5.21 -17.14
CA LYS A 522 -16.81 -5.95 -17.03
C LYS A 522 -16.87 -7.10 -16.01
N GLY A 523 -17.78 -7.01 -15.03
CA GLY A 523 -18.09 -8.09 -14.10
C GLY A 523 -18.76 -9.32 -14.75
N GLU A 524 -19.29 -9.18 -15.97
CA GLU A 524 -20.02 -10.22 -16.69
C GLU A 524 -19.21 -10.89 -17.83
N GLY A 525 -17.97 -10.43 -18.08
CA GLY A 525 -17.09 -10.96 -19.14
C GLY A 525 -17.18 -10.20 -20.47
N HIS A 526 -17.20 -10.93 -21.60
CA HIS A 526 -17.15 -10.33 -22.95
C HIS A 526 -18.40 -9.52 -23.30
N GLY A 527 -18.22 -8.42 -24.06
CA GLY A 527 -19.31 -7.54 -24.50
C GLY A 527 -19.81 -6.60 -23.40
N HIS A 528 -18.88 -6.04 -22.61
CA HIS A 528 -19.20 -5.24 -21.41
C HIS A 528 -20.09 -4.03 -21.70
N VAL A 529 -19.96 -3.36 -22.86
CA VAL A 529 -20.78 -2.18 -23.19
C VAL A 529 -22.27 -2.52 -23.23
N LEU A 530 -22.67 -3.51 -24.05
CA LEU A 530 -24.08 -3.88 -24.20
C LEU A 530 -24.64 -4.48 -22.89
N ARG A 531 -23.84 -5.32 -22.22
CA ARG A 531 -24.24 -5.87 -20.91
C ARG A 531 -24.37 -4.78 -19.86
N GLY A 532 -23.45 -3.82 -19.86
CA GLY A 532 -23.44 -2.67 -18.97
C GLY A 532 -24.70 -1.83 -19.12
N ALA A 533 -25.12 -1.54 -20.35
CA ALA A 533 -26.38 -0.85 -20.63
C ALA A 533 -27.61 -1.63 -20.15
N ILE A 534 -27.62 -2.96 -20.28
CA ILE A 534 -28.73 -3.79 -19.78
C ILE A 534 -28.76 -3.81 -18.25
N LEU A 535 -27.59 -3.91 -17.61
CA LEU A 535 -27.46 -3.90 -16.15
C LEU A 535 -27.86 -2.54 -15.58
N SER A 536 -27.34 -1.44 -16.14
CA SER A 536 -27.66 -0.09 -15.67
C SER A 536 -29.16 0.18 -15.78
N GLN A 537 -29.81 -0.25 -16.86
CA GLN A 537 -31.26 -0.15 -16.98
C GLN A 537 -32.01 -0.88 -15.85
N LYS A 538 -31.58 -2.10 -15.49
CA LYS A 538 -32.19 -2.83 -14.37
C LYS A 538 -31.94 -2.14 -13.03
N MET A 539 -30.74 -1.59 -12.85
CA MET A 539 -30.34 -0.89 -11.61
C MET A 539 -31.16 0.39 -11.43
N THR A 540 -31.26 1.23 -12.46
CA THR A 540 -32.02 2.49 -12.41
C THR A 540 -33.52 2.24 -12.27
N GLN A 541 -34.05 1.16 -12.86
CA GLN A 541 -35.42 0.69 -12.61
C GLN A 541 -35.63 0.26 -11.15
N ARG A 542 -34.71 -0.54 -10.59
CA ARG A 542 -34.77 -0.99 -9.18
C ARG A 542 -34.74 0.19 -8.20
N MET A 543 -33.94 1.21 -8.51
CA MET A 543 -33.91 2.45 -7.73
C MET A 543 -35.24 3.21 -7.79
N GLY A 544 -36.04 3.00 -8.84
CA GLY A 544 -37.26 3.77 -9.10
C GLY A 544 -36.96 5.16 -9.66
N LEU A 545 -35.97 5.29 -10.54
CA LEU A 545 -35.75 6.52 -11.32
C LEU A 545 -36.83 6.69 -12.39
N PRO A 546 -37.16 7.92 -12.83
CA PRO A 546 -38.06 8.15 -13.95
C PRO A 546 -37.54 7.54 -15.26
N PRO A 547 -38.41 7.06 -16.18
CA PRO A 547 -37.99 6.44 -17.44
C PRO A 547 -37.03 7.29 -18.29
N GLU A 548 -37.23 8.62 -18.31
CA GLU A 548 -36.37 9.57 -18.99
C GLU A 548 -34.93 9.58 -18.43
N ASP A 549 -34.80 9.58 -17.10
CA ASP A 549 -33.50 9.55 -16.41
C ASP A 549 -32.80 8.19 -16.60
N GLN A 550 -33.58 7.09 -16.61
CA GLN A 550 -33.06 5.75 -16.91
C GLN A 550 -32.41 5.71 -18.31
N GLU A 551 -33.09 6.28 -19.30
CA GLU A 551 -32.65 6.28 -20.69
C GLU A 551 -31.38 7.12 -20.88
N VAL A 552 -31.24 8.27 -20.22
CA VAL A 552 -30.01 9.08 -20.24
C VAL A 552 -28.81 8.26 -19.77
N VAL A 553 -28.91 7.64 -18.60
CA VAL A 553 -27.83 6.81 -18.04
C VAL A 553 -27.53 5.63 -18.97
N ARG A 554 -28.57 4.95 -19.46
CA ARG A 554 -28.42 3.81 -20.37
C ARG A 554 -27.69 4.21 -21.66
N GLN A 555 -28.01 5.36 -22.23
CA GLN A 555 -27.37 5.86 -23.46
C GLN A 555 -25.92 6.25 -23.22
N LEU A 556 -25.60 6.97 -22.14
CA LEU A 556 -24.21 7.30 -21.81
C LEU A 556 -23.34 6.05 -21.74
N ILE A 557 -23.83 5.01 -21.06
CA ILE A 557 -23.14 3.73 -20.93
C ILE A 557 -23.09 2.98 -22.26
N LEU A 558 -24.14 3.02 -23.09
CA LEU A 558 -24.10 2.37 -24.40
C LEU A 558 -23.10 3.03 -25.37
N GLN A 559 -22.88 4.34 -25.23
CA GLN A 559 -22.05 5.14 -26.13
C GLN A 559 -20.64 5.44 -25.60
N HIS A 560 -20.27 5.06 -24.36
CA HIS A 560 -19.06 5.55 -23.68
C HIS A 560 -17.75 5.38 -24.47
N LEU A 561 -17.58 4.29 -25.24
CA LEU A 561 -16.38 4.09 -26.06
C LEU A 561 -16.37 4.86 -27.38
N LYS A 562 -17.49 5.45 -27.81
CA LYS A 562 -17.59 6.05 -29.16
C LYS A 562 -16.61 7.21 -29.33
N MET A 563 -16.63 8.18 -28.42
CA MET A 563 -15.74 9.35 -28.54
C MET A 563 -14.27 8.95 -28.38
N VAL A 564 -13.95 8.03 -27.47
CA VAL A 564 -12.60 7.50 -27.28
C VAL A 564 -12.09 6.82 -28.56
N HIS A 565 -12.92 6.00 -29.21
CA HIS A 565 -12.56 5.37 -30.48
C HIS A 565 -12.41 6.36 -31.62
N VAL A 566 -13.27 7.39 -31.69
CA VAL A 566 -13.18 8.44 -32.71
C VAL A 566 -11.89 9.24 -32.52
N SER A 567 -11.58 9.70 -31.32
CA SER A 567 -10.39 10.53 -31.04
C SER A 567 -9.06 9.82 -31.30
N GLN A 568 -9.01 8.49 -31.13
CA GLN A 568 -7.78 7.72 -31.29
C GLN A 568 -7.60 7.10 -32.69
N ARG A 569 -8.69 6.90 -33.45
CA ARG A 569 -8.66 6.06 -34.67
C ARG A 569 -9.19 6.73 -35.92
N ARG A 570 -9.73 7.95 -35.82
CA ARG A 570 -10.35 8.67 -36.95
C ARG A 570 -9.70 10.04 -37.12
N ASP A 571 -9.84 10.58 -38.33
CA ASP A 571 -9.46 11.94 -38.65
C ASP A 571 -10.55 12.90 -38.17
N LEU A 572 -10.19 13.86 -37.31
CA LEU A 572 -11.12 14.84 -36.77
C LEU A 572 -11.36 16.02 -37.72
N GLU A 573 -10.56 16.14 -38.79
CA GLU A 573 -10.75 17.15 -39.84
C GLU A 573 -11.78 16.70 -40.89
N ASP A 574 -12.14 15.41 -40.93
CA ASP A 574 -13.16 14.88 -41.85
C ASP A 574 -14.58 15.28 -41.38
N PRO A 575 -15.31 16.13 -42.14
CA PRO A 575 -16.67 16.54 -41.78
C PRO A 575 -17.65 15.36 -41.64
N LYS A 576 -17.39 14.24 -42.32
CA LYS A 576 -18.21 13.04 -42.20
C LYS A 576 -18.09 12.40 -40.81
N VAL A 577 -16.89 12.37 -40.23
CA VAL A 577 -16.67 11.84 -38.88
C VAL A 577 -17.44 12.67 -37.85
N ILE A 578 -17.44 14.00 -38.00
CA ILE A 578 -18.20 14.92 -37.15
C ILE A 578 -19.71 14.68 -37.32
N ALA A 579 -20.18 14.59 -38.56
CA ALA A 579 -21.60 14.34 -38.86
C ALA A 579 -22.09 12.99 -38.31
N ASP A 580 -21.29 11.92 -38.46
CA ASP A 580 -21.60 10.58 -37.94
C ASP A 580 -21.68 10.58 -36.40
N MET A 581 -20.80 11.33 -35.72
CA MET A 581 -20.84 11.46 -34.25
C MET A 581 -22.07 12.26 -33.78
N ALA A 582 -22.39 13.37 -34.44
CA ALA A 582 -23.58 14.17 -34.14
C ALA A 582 -24.88 13.38 -34.39
N ALA A 583 -24.94 12.58 -35.46
CA ALA A 583 -26.07 11.72 -35.75
C ALA A 583 -26.22 10.58 -34.72
N ALA A 584 -25.10 10.08 -34.16
CA ALA A 584 -25.11 9.02 -33.16
C ALA A 584 -25.62 9.48 -31.79
N VAL A 585 -25.42 10.75 -31.42
CA VAL A 585 -25.86 11.35 -30.15
C VAL A 585 -26.47 12.73 -30.43
N PRO A 586 -27.74 12.77 -30.88
CA PRO A 586 -28.36 14.00 -31.39
C PRO A 586 -28.75 15.01 -30.30
N ASP A 587 -28.88 14.58 -29.04
CA ASP A 587 -29.15 15.47 -27.91
C ASP A 587 -27.84 16.18 -27.47
N PRO A 588 -27.76 17.52 -27.55
CA PRO A 588 -26.59 18.27 -27.14
C PRO A 588 -26.20 18.06 -25.67
N GLN A 589 -27.16 17.93 -24.74
CA GLN A 589 -26.83 17.70 -23.33
C GLN A 589 -26.22 16.32 -23.12
N LEU A 590 -26.78 15.29 -23.77
CA LEU A 590 -26.22 13.93 -23.75
C LEU A 590 -24.82 13.87 -24.39
N LEU A 591 -24.60 14.61 -25.48
CA LEU A 591 -23.30 14.72 -26.14
C LEU A 591 -22.26 15.38 -25.21
N THR A 592 -22.62 16.45 -24.52
CA THR A 592 -21.75 17.11 -23.53
C THR A 592 -21.41 16.17 -22.36
N MET A 593 -22.41 15.46 -21.83
CA MET A 593 -22.18 14.45 -20.78
C MET A 593 -21.25 13.32 -21.27
N LEU A 594 -21.45 12.83 -22.49
CA LEU A 594 -20.58 11.81 -23.09
C LEU A 594 -19.15 12.32 -23.27
N TYR A 595 -18.97 13.60 -23.59
CA TYR A 595 -17.65 14.22 -23.69
C TYR A 595 -16.92 14.24 -22.36
N ILE A 596 -17.58 14.70 -21.29
CA ILE A 596 -17.00 14.69 -19.95
C ILE A 596 -16.72 13.26 -19.47
N LEU A 597 -17.63 12.31 -19.74
CA LEU A 597 -17.42 10.91 -19.42
C LEU A 597 -16.19 10.34 -20.13
N SER A 598 -16.06 10.57 -21.43
CA SER A 598 -14.94 10.06 -22.21
C SER A 598 -13.61 10.66 -21.77
N TYR A 599 -13.60 11.94 -21.40
CA TYR A 599 -12.41 12.59 -20.83
C TYR A 599 -12.04 11.97 -19.48
N ALA A 600 -13.02 11.81 -18.59
CA ALA A 600 -12.80 11.28 -17.26
C ALA A 600 -12.35 9.81 -17.26
N ASP A 601 -12.88 8.99 -18.16
CA ASP A 601 -12.55 7.57 -18.32
C ASP A 601 -11.10 7.37 -18.83
N THR A 602 -10.60 8.30 -19.64
CA THR A 602 -9.27 8.22 -20.26
C THR A 602 -8.16 8.94 -19.48
N SER A 603 -8.48 9.56 -18.34
CA SER A 603 -7.57 10.33 -17.50
C SER A 603 -7.03 9.51 -16.34
#